data_AF-A0A5J6ME33-F1
#
_entry.id   AF-A0A5J6ME33-F1
#
_cell.length_a   1.000
_cell.length_b   1.000
_cell.length_c   1.000
_cell.angle_alpha   90.00
_cell.angle_beta   90.00
_cell.angle_gamma   90.00
#
_symmetry.space_group_name_H-M   'P 1'
#
loop_
_entity.id
_entity.type
_entity.pdbx_description
1 polymer ?
#
loop_
_entity_poly.entity_id
_entity_poly.type
_entity_poly.pdbx_seq_one_letter_code
_entity_poly.pdbx_strand_id
1 'polypeptide(L)'
;MTRLQASVADENKQLQELRAQSVTTASNYHNTVAAIQAKLQVGTTKGNPILVAQWNQAQAQLEAVNTDLGHMNSLANEVASNAALSSYLLEASRAAFGISGAVDEDHRQLSILEDETNRTTVLIDRLLTELTEDISRQTNYLGAERSNLNTLALAVNNGELYGESFAARNYAPAMAPPLPPGSGIATGRPLVVIRFDRDNPDYEQALFAAVSAALDRRPNAGFDLVAVAPSAGTAAQVSLNSSAARRSADKVLRSLTSMGLSPDRVSLSTMTSPNAQTNEVQLYVR
;
A
#
# COMPACT_ATOMS: atom_id res chain seq x y z
N MET A 1 11.79 17.60 36.87
CA MET A 1 10.60 18.01 36.09
C MET A 1 10.90 18.89 34.92
N THR A 2 11.60 20.01 35.10
CA THR A 2 11.90 20.97 34.02
C THR A 2 12.45 20.34 32.74
N ARG A 3 13.34 19.34 32.87
CA ARG A 3 13.86 18.57 31.73
C ARG A 3 12.78 17.77 30.99
N LEU A 4 11.90 17.06 31.70
CA LEU A 4 10.83 16.26 31.08
C LEU A 4 9.82 17.16 30.35
N GLN A 5 9.41 18.24 30.99
CA GLN A 5 8.53 19.24 30.38
C GLN A 5 9.15 19.86 29.12
N ALA A 6 10.44 20.18 29.16
CA ALA A 6 11.16 20.68 27.98
C ALA A 6 11.22 19.64 26.86
N SER A 7 11.46 18.36 27.18
CA SER A 7 11.48 17.27 26.20
C SER A 7 10.12 17.12 25.51
N VAL A 8 9.03 17.06 26.28
CA VAL A 8 7.66 16.94 25.74
C VAL A 8 7.27 18.14 24.87
N ALA A 9 7.72 19.35 25.25
CA ALA A 9 7.51 20.54 24.43
C ALA A 9 8.28 20.51 23.11
N ASP A 10 9.54 20.01 23.13
CA ASP A 10 10.35 19.83 21.93
C ASP A 10 9.77 18.73 21.02
N GLU A 11 9.39 17.59 21.58
CA GLU A 11 8.74 16.49 20.87
C GLU A 11 7.45 16.92 20.18
N ASN A 12 6.62 17.73 20.84
CA ASN A 12 5.43 18.31 20.22
C ASN A 12 5.81 19.25 19.05
N LYS A 13 6.87 20.06 19.20
CA LYS A 13 7.34 20.93 18.12
C LYS A 13 7.83 20.11 16.92
N GLN A 14 8.62 19.06 17.17
CA GLN A 14 9.09 18.13 16.14
C GLN A 14 7.93 17.44 15.41
N LEU A 15 6.88 17.02 16.14
CA LEU A 15 5.68 16.46 15.53
C LEU A 15 5.00 17.45 14.57
N GLN A 16 4.85 18.72 14.97
CA GLN A 16 4.25 19.74 14.10
C GLN A 16 5.11 20.02 12.86
N GLU A 17 6.44 20.04 13.01
CA GLU A 17 7.37 20.18 11.89
C GLU A 17 7.28 19.02 10.91
N LEU A 18 7.25 17.77 11.41
CA LEU A 18 7.08 16.58 10.59
C LEU A 18 5.74 16.58 9.85
N ARG A 19 4.65 17.03 10.50
CA ARG A 19 3.35 17.19 9.83
C ARG A 19 3.41 18.21 8.69
N ALA A 20 4.03 19.36 8.91
CA ALA A 20 4.17 20.38 7.88
C ALA A 20 5.02 19.89 6.68
N GLN A 21 6.09 19.15 6.97
CA GLN A 21 6.93 18.51 5.94
C GLN A 21 6.13 17.47 5.15
N SER A 22 5.41 16.57 5.84
CA SER A 22 4.57 15.56 5.21
C SER A 22 3.53 16.15 4.26
N VAL A 23 2.83 17.22 4.67
CA VAL A 23 1.86 17.94 3.82
C VAL A 23 2.53 18.52 2.56
N THR A 24 3.73 19.09 2.72
CA THR A 24 4.49 19.67 1.60
C THR A 24 4.94 18.58 0.63
N THR A 25 5.50 17.49 1.14
CA THR A 25 5.95 16.33 0.35
C THR A 25 4.79 15.70 -0.41
N ALA A 26 3.65 15.48 0.25
CA ALA A 26 2.44 14.95 -0.38
C ALA A 26 1.91 15.87 -1.49
N SER A 27 1.88 17.19 -1.26
CA SER A 27 1.44 18.17 -2.27
C SER A 27 2.34 18.15 -3.50
N ASN A 28 3.66 18.10 -3.31
CA ASN A 28 4.64 18.02 -4.41
C ASN A 28 4.51 16.71 -5.20
N TYR A 29 4.28 15.61 -4.50
CA TYR A 29 4.00 14.31 -5.10
C TYR A 29 2.75 14.35 -5.98
N HIS A 30 1.61 14.80 -5.44
CA HIS A 30 0.35 14.86 -6.19
C HIS A 30 0.43 15.81 -7.40
N ASN A 31 1.15 16.93 -7.28
CA ASN A 31 1.39 17.83 -8.42
C ASN A 31 2.18 17.14 -9.53
N THR A 32 3.20 16.35 -9.18
CA THR A 32 4.03 15.61 -10.14
C THR A 32 3.21 14.51 -10.81
N VAL A 33 2.44 13.75 -10.04
CA VAL A 33 1.54 12.69 -10.57
C VAL A 33 0.48 13.28 -11.49
N ALA A 34 -0.17 14.38 -11.08
CA ALA A 34 -1.19 15.04 -11.90
C ALA A 34 -0.62 15.54 -13.24
N ALA A 35 0.61 16.06 -13.25
CA ALA A 35 1.29 16.47 -14.48
C ALA A 35 1.55 15.28 -15.42
N ILE A 36 1.99 14.13 -14.86
CA ILE A 36 2.19 12.90 -15.64
C ILE A 36 0.86 12.41 -16.21
N GLN A 37 -0.19 12.31 -15.38
CA GLN A 37 -1.51 11.86 -15.78
C GLN A 37 -2.10 12.73 -16.89
N ALA A 38 -2.01 14.06 -16.76
CA ALA A 38 -2.49 14.99 -17.78
C ALA A 38 -1.78 14.80 -19.14
N LYS A 39 -0.48 14.51 -19.12
CA LYS A 39 0.28 14.20 -20.35
C LYS A 39 -0.08 12.85 -20.95
N LEU A 40 -0.29 11.83 -20.11
CA LEU A 40 -0.70 10.50 -20.56
C LEU A 40 -2.13 10.47 -21.11
N GLN A 41 -3.01 11.34 -20.62
CA GLN A 41 -4.38 11.46 -21.13
C GLN A 41 -4.45 12.00 -22.57
N VAL A 42 -3.51 12.89 -22.94
CA VAL A 42 -3.36 13.38 -24.32
C VAL A 42 -2.69 12.32 -25.22
N GLY A 43 -2.07 11.30 -24.61
CA GLY A 43 -1.25 10.31 -25.28
C GLY A 43 0.19 10.82 -25.48
N THR A 44 1.16 9.92 -25.36
CA THR A 44 2.56 10.23 -25.60
C THR A 44 3.29 9.08 -26.30
N THR A 45 4.51 9.31 -26.76
CA THR A 45 5.35 8.25 -27.31
C THR A 45 5.76 7.28 -26.21
N LYS A 46 5.67 5.98 -26.52
CA LYS A 46 6.16 4.89 -25.67
C LYS A 46 7.52 5.21 -25.05
N GLY A 47 7.63 5.19 -23.73
CA GLY A 47 8.88 5.44 -23.01
C GLY A 47 9.39 6.89 -23.06
N ASN A 48 8.49 7.89 -23.08
CA ASN A 48 8.87 9.31 -23.09
C ASN A 48 9.83 9.65 -21.92
N PRO A 49 11.06 10.12 -22.19
CA PRO A 49 12.06 10.35 -21.15
C PRO A 49 11.67 11.45 -20.16
N ILE A 50 10.83 12.42 -20.56
CA ILE A 50 10.33 13.48 -19.67
C ILE A 50 9.40 12.87 -18.62
N LEU A 51 8.49 11.96 -19.03
CA LEU A 51 7.59 11.29 -18.11
C LEU A 51 8.32 10.31 -17.20
N VAL A 52 9.34 9.61 -17.73
CA VAL A 52 10.21 8.76 -16.92
C VAL A 52 10.94 9.58 -15.85
N ALA A 53 11.47 10.76 -16.20
CA ALA A 53 12.11 11.66 -15.23
C ALA A 53 11.12 12.16 -14.16
N GLN A 54 9.91 12.54 -14.56
CA GLN A 54 8.86 12.96 -13.62
C GLN A 54 8.41 11.80 -12.71
N TRP A 55 8.31 10.58 -13.24
CA TRP A 55 8.00 9.39 -12.45
C TRP A 55 9.10 9.08 -11.43
N ASN A 56 10.38 9.16 -11.83
CA ASN A 56 11.52 9.04 -10.92
C ASN A 56 11.48 10.11 -9.81
N GLN A 57 11.08 11.33 -10.16
CA GLN A 57 10.88 12.41 -9.17
C GLN A 57 9.74 12.09 -8.19
N ALA A 58 8.61 11.58 -8.69
CA ALA A 58 7.49 11.16 -7.83
C ALA A 58 7.89 10.00 -6.90
N GLN A 59 8.71 9.07 -7.38
CA GLN A 59 9.28 8.00 -6.56
C GLN A 59 10.19 8.55 -5.46
N ALA A 60 11.05 9.53 -5.76
CA ALA A 60 11.91 10.16 -4.76
C ALA A 60 11.10 10.93 -3.69
N GLN A 61 10.02 11.61 -4.10
CA GLN A 61 9.10 12.27 -3.17
C GLN A 61 8.38 11.26 -2.26
N LEU A 62 7.99 10.11 -2.78
CA LEU A 62 7.40 9.04 -1.99
C LEU A 62 8.40 8.42 -1.00
N GLU A 63 9.69 8.37 -1.35
CA GLU A 63 10.75 7.94 -0.42
C GLU A 63 11.00 8.97 0.70
N ALA A 64 10.79 10.27 0.43
CA ALA A 64 10.81 11.28 1.48
C ALA A 64 9.69 11.05 2.50
N VAL A 65 8.48 10.66 2.07
CA VAL A 65 7.39 10.26 2.99
C VAL A 65 7.79 9.05 3.84
N ASN A 66 8.50 8.08 3.26
CA ASN A 66 9.02 6.92 4.02
C ASN A 66 10.07 7.35 5.07
N THR A 67 10.87 8.36 4.75
CA THR A 67 11.84 8.94 5.69
C THR A 67 11.15 9.67 6.84
N ASP A 68 10.12 10.48 6.54
CA ASP A 68 9.29 11.17 7.55
C ASP A 68 8.64 10.17 8.51
N LEU A 69 8.13 9.04 7.99
CA LEU A 69 7.57 7.95 8.79
C LEU A 69 8.63 7.34 9.74
N GLY A 70 9.88 7.22 9.29
CA GLY A 70 11.00 6.79 10.12
C GLY A 70 11.29 7.77 11.27
N HIS A 71 11.25 9.07 11.01
CA HIS A 71 11.38 10.10 12.04
C HIS A 71 10.24 10.05 13.05
N MET A 72 8.99 9.87 12.58
CA MET A 72 7.82 9.74 13.45
C MET A 72 7.88 8.51 14.35
N ASN A 73 8.35 7.38 13.82
CA ASN A 73 8.53 6.17 14.63
C ASN A 73 9.63 6.34 15.68
N SER A 74 10.69 7.09 15.36
CA SER A 74 11.75 7.43 16.33
C SER A 74 11.21 8.34 17.44
N LEU A 75 10.48 9.39 17.05
CA LEU A 75 9.80 10.31 17.99
C LEU A 75 8.81 9.57 18.90
N ALA A 76 8.04 8.62 18.37
CA ALA A 76 7.13 7.79 19.17
C ALA A 76 7.86 6.98 20.25
N ASN A 77 9.05 6.45 19.95
CA ASN A 77 9.87 5.73 20.93
C ASN A 77 10.42 6.65 22.03
N GLU A 78 10.82 7.89 21.67
CA GLU A 78 11.28 8.90 22.62
C GLU A 78 10.16 9.32 23.58
N VAL A 79 8.97 9.63 23.03
CA VAL A 79 7.78 9.97 23.82
C VAL A 79 7.39 8.79 24.74
N ALA A 80 7.49 7.55 24.27
CA ALA A 80 7.21 6.36 25.09
C ALA A 80 8.21 6.20 26.25
N SER A 81 9.49 6.51 26.02
CA SER A 81 10.51 6.53 27.09
C SER A 81 10.18 7.61 28.14
N ASN A 82 9.73 8.79 27.70
CA ASN A 82 9.28 9.85 28.59
C ASN A 82 8.02 9.49 29.37
N ALA A 83 7.11 8.72 28.78
CA ALA A 83 5.95 8.17 29.47
C ALA A 83 6.37 7.33 30.69
N ALA A 84 7.32 6.40 30.48
CA ALA A 84 7.85 5.56 31.55
C ALA A 84 8.50 6.39 32.67
N LEU A 85 9.25 7.44 32.32
CA LEU A 85 9.84 8.36 33.30
C LEU A 85 8.75 9.15 34.06
N SER A 86 7.70 9.61 33.38
CA SER A 86 6.58 10.32 34.02
C SER A 86 5.85 9.42 35.03
N SER A 87 5.58 8.16 34.66
CA SER A 87 4.98 7.18 35.57
C SER A 87 5.87 6.91 36.80
N TYR A 88 7.19 6.78 36.60
CA TYR A 88 8.13 6.63 37.70
C TYR A 88 8.13 7.85 38.64
N LEU A 89 8.12 9.07 38.10
CA LEU A 89 8.10 10.30 38.91
C LEU A 89 6.80 10.45 39.71
N LEU A 90 5.67 10.04 39.12
CA LEU A 90 4.37 10.05 39.80
C LEU A 90 4.37 9.06 40.98
N GLU A 91 4.86 7.84 40.77
CA GLU A 91 4.97 6.83 41.84
C GLU A 91 5.95 7.27 42.93
N ALA A 92 7.11 7.82 42.54
CA ALA A 92 8.09 8.34 43.48
C ALA A 92 7.55 9.51 44.31
N SER A 93 6.77 10.43 43.69
CA SER A 93 6.11 11.53 44.40
C SER A 93 5.10 11.00 45.44
N ARG A 94 4.27 10.02 45.05
CA ARG A 94 3.30 9.37 45.94
C ARG A 94 3.97 8.63 47.10
N ALA A 95 5.08 7.94 46.84
CA ALA A 95 5.86 7.30 47.88
C ALA A 95 6.46 8.33 48.86
N ALA A 96 6.96 9.46 48.34
CA ALA A 96 7.51 10.54 49.17
C ALA A 96 6.46 11.17 50.09
N PHE A 97 5.21 11.31 49.63
CA PHE A 97 4.08 11.75 50.47
C PHE A 97 3.79 10.85 51.67
N GLY A 98 4.16 9.56 51.60
CA GLY A 98 3.95 8.59 52.68
C GLY A 98 5.03 8.61 53.76
N ILE A 99 6.09 9.41 53.61
CA ILE A 99 7.22 9.44 54.55
C ILE A 99 6.87 10.31 55.77
N SER A 100 6.90 9.70 56.96
CA SER A 100 6.65 10.39 58.23
C SER A 100 7.82 11.31 58.60
N GLY A 101 7.52 12.55 59.03
CA GLY A 101 8.51 13.52 59.52
C GLY A 101 8.82 14.69 58.57
N ALA A 102 8.12 14.79 57.44
CA ALA A 102 8.20 15.92 56.53
C ALA A 102 7.49 17.18 57.07
N VAL A 103 7.96 18.36 56.69
CA VAL A 103 7.33 19.65 57.03
C VAL A 103 6.23 20.01 56.02
N ASP A 104 5.29 20.88 56.42
CA ASP A 104 4.20 21.35 55.54
C ASP A 104 4.72 21.94 54.21
N GLU A 105 5.92 22.50 54.20
CA GLU A 105 6.56 23.01 52.99
C GLU A 105 6.89 21.88 52.00
N ASP A 106 7.41 20.74 52.48
CA ASP A 106 7.72 19.59 51.62
C ASP A 106 6.45 19.03 50.99
N HIS A 107 5.35 18.96 51.75
CA HIS A 107 4.04 18.52 51.23
C HIS A 107 3.51 19.48 50.15
N ARG A 108 3.69 20.79 50.32
CA ARG A 108 3.31 21.77 49.27
C ARG A 108 4.14 21.56 48.00
N GLN A 109 5.46 21.40 48.13
CA GLN A 109 6.34 21.18 46.98
C GLN A 109 6.03 19.85 46.26
N LEU A 110 5.73 18.78 47.00
CA LEU A 110 5.31 17.49 46.44
C LEU A 110 3.95 17.58 45.75
N SER A 111 3.01 18.39 46.25
CA SER A 111 1.71 18.59 45.60
C SER A 111 1.85 19.29 44.26
N ILE A 112 2.69 20.33 44.20
CA ILE A 112 3.03 21.01 42.95
C ILE A 112 3.68 20.04 41.97
N LEU A 113 4.62 19.22 42.46
CA LEU A 113 5.30 18.21 41.66
C LEU A 113 4.34 17.16 41.09
N GLU A 114 3.40 16.67 41.91
CA GLU A 114 2.38 15.70 41.48
C GLU A 114 1.47 16.31 40.41
N ASP A 115 0.99 17.53 40.62
CA ASP A 115 0.15 18.25 39.64
C ASP A 115 0.88 18.48 38.32
N GLU A 116 2.15 18.90 38.37
CA GLU A 116 3.00 19.05 37.20
C GLU A 116 3.21 17.73 36.46
N THR A 117 3.45 16.63 37.21
CA THR A 117 3.64 15.29 36.63
C THR A 117 2.36 14.81 35.96
N ASN A 118 1.21 14.96 36.62
CA ASN A 118 -0.10 14.60 36.06
C ASN A 118 -0.37 15.35 34.76
N ARG A 119 -0.09 16.65 34.73
CA ARG A 119 -0.24 17.46 33.52
C ARG A 119 0.69 16.99 32.39
N THR A 120 1.94 16.66 32.70
CA THR A 120 2.89 16.15 31.71
C THR A 120 2.48 14.78 31.16
N THR A 121 1.97 13.86 32.00
CA THR A 121 1.46 12.56 31.55
C THR A 121 0.33 12.71 30.53
N VAL A 122 -0.64 13.60 30.76
CA VAL A 122 -1.73 13.85 29.81
C VAL A 122 -1.23 14.37 28.46
N LEU A 123 -0.16 15.18 28.45
CA LEU A 123 0.45 15.67 27.21
C LEU A 123 1.17 14.54 26.46
N ILE A 124 1.90 13.68 27.19
CA ILE A 124 2.57 12.51 26.62
C ILE A 124 1.56 11.54 25.99
N ASP A 125 0.46 11.23 26.70
CA ASP A 125 -0.59 10.33 26.19
C ASP A 125 -1.24 10.86 24.92
N ARG A 126 -1.49 12.18 24.87
CA ARG A 126 -1.99 12.85 23.66
C ARG A 126 -0.98 12.73 22.50
N LEU A 127 0.29 13.01 22.75
CA LEU A 127 1.34 12.90 21.73
C LEU A 127 1.48 11.48 21.19
N LEU A 128 1.45 10.46 22.07
CA LEU A 128 1.50 9.06 21.65
C LEU A 128 0.29 8.68 20.79
N THR A 129 -0.91 9.11 21.19
CA THR A 129 -2.13 8.85 20.42
C THR A 129 -2.04 9.50 19.04
N GLU A 130 -1.66 10.77 19.00
CA GLU A 130 -1.50 11.53 17.75
C GLU A 130 -0.44 10.92 16.82
N LEU A 131 0.73 10.54 17.36
CA LEU A 131 1.80 9.88 16.60
C LEU A 131 1.36 8.52 16.05
N THR A 132 0.71 7.70 16.87
CA THR A 132 0.24 6.37 16.47
C THR A 132 -0.77 6.47 15.33
N GLU A 133 -1.71 7.42 15.43
CA GLU A 133 -2.67 7.68 14.38
C GLU A 133 -2.01 8.18 13.09
N ASP A 134 -1.08 9.13 13.18
CA ASP A 134 -0.39 9.65 12.01
C ASP A 134 0.48 8.60 11.33
N ILE A 135 1.21 7.78 12.10
CA ILE A 135 2.03 6.66 11.58
C ILE A 135 1.12 5.67 10.84
N SER A 136 -0.03 5.32 11.42
CA SER A 136 -0.99 4.43 10.77
C SER A 136 -1.53 5.03 9.46
N ARG A 137 -1.93 6.31 9.48
CA ARG A 137 -2.39 7.03 8.28
C ARG A 137 -1.33 7.06 7.18
N GLN A 138 -0.09 7.42 7.52
CA GLN A 138 1.01 7.50 6.56
C GLN A 138 1.41 6.13 6.01
N THR A 139 1.40 5.08 6.84
CA THR A 139 1.71 3.71 6.38
C THR A 139 0.71 3.25 5.31
N ASN A 140 -0.58 3.48 5.56
CA ASN A 140 -1.65 3.15 4.61
C ASN A 140 -1.53 3.98 3.32
N TYR A 141 -1.30 5.28 3.45
CA TYR A 141 -1.07 6.18 2.32
C TYR A 141 0.12 5.72 1.46
N LEU A 142 1.27 5.43 2.07
CA LEU A 142 2.48 4.98 1.38
C LEU A 142 2.24 3.67 0.62
N GLY A 143 1.53 2.72 1.21
CA GLY A 143 1.18 1.46 0.57
C GLY A 143 0.30 1.65 -0.68
N ALA A 144 -0.73 2.51 -0.57
CA ALA A 144 -1.60 2.84 -1.69
C ALA A 144 -0.85 3.54 -2.82
N GLU A 145 -0.06 4.56 -2.49
CA GLU A 145 0.66 5.36 -3.49
C GLU A 145 1.80 4.62 -4.18
N ARG A 146 2.49 3.69 -3.49
CA ARG A 146 3.47 2.80 -4.14
C ARG A 146 2.85 1.97 -5.25
N SER A 147 1.65 1.44 -5.00
CA SER A 147 0.96 0.67 -6.03
C SER A 147 0.42 1.55 -7.16
N ASN A 148 -0.04 2.76 -6.83
CA ASN A 148 -0.47 3.74 -7.82
C ASN A 148 0.70 4.14 -8.73
N LEU A 149 1.88 4.43 -8.17
CA LEU A 149 3.10 4.71 -8.92
C LEU A 149 3.52 3.54 -9.82
N ASN A 150 3.36 2.29 -9.38
CA ASN A 150 3.69 1.13 -10.21
C ASN A 150 2.76 1.05 -11.44
N THR A 151 1.46 1.33 -11.25
CA THR A 151 0.51 1.40 -12.36
C THR A 151 0.84 2.55 -13.31
N LEU A 152 1.21 3.72 -12.75
CA LEU A 152 1.67 4.87 -13.53
C LEU A 152 2.95 4.56 -14.31
N ALA A 153 3.86 3.73 -13.78
CA ALA A 153 5.08 3.31 -14.47
C ALA A 153 4.77 2.54 -15.76
N LEU A 154 3.77 1.65 -15.73
CA LEU A 154 3.30 0.91 -16.91
C LEU A 154 2.70 1.86 -17.95
N ALA A 155 1.89 2.81 -17.49
CA ALA A 155 1.27 3.84 -18.33
C ALA A 155 2.33 4.73 -19.02
N VAL A 156 3.35 5.16 -18.28
CA VAL A 156 4.50 5.91 -18.82
C VAL A 156 5.29 5.08 -19.83
N ASN A 157 5.53 3.80 -19.53
CA ASN A 157 6.24 2.92 -20.45
C ASN A 157 5.46 2.70 -21.74
N ASN A 158 4.15 2.54 -21.69
CA ASN A 158 3.31 2.27 -22.86
C ASN A 158 2.87 3.54 -23.60
N GLY A 159 2.92 4.70 -22.94
CA GLY A 159 2.62 6.01 -23.53
C GLY A 159 1.14 6.43 -23.42
N GLU A 160 0.30 5.63 -22.75
CA GLU A 160 -1.12 5.89 -22.56
C GLU A 160 -1.54 5.58 -21.12
N LEU A 161 -2.51 6.34 -20.61
CA LEU A 161 -3.03 6.16 -19.26
C LEU A 161 -3.83 4.84 -19.16
N TYR A 162 -3.40 3.91 -18.31
CA TYR A 162 -4.28 2.86 -17.80
C TYR A 162 -5.19 3.47 -16.73
N GLY A 163 -6.44 3.00 -16.59
CA GLY A 163 -7.37 3.54 -15.60
C GLY A 163 -6.88 3.42 -14.14
N GLU A 164 -7.71 3.86 -13.19
CA GLU A 164 -7.37 3.93 -11.76
C GLU A 164 -6.89 2.59 -11.16
N SER A 165 -5.73 2.57 -10.49
CA SER A 165 -5.06 1.35 -10.03
C SER A 165 -5.91 0.47 -9.10
N PHE A 166 -5.77 -0.86 -9.18
CA PHE A 166 -6.59 -1.81 -8.40
C PHE A 166 -6.28 -1.79 -6.89
N ALA A 167 -5.11 -1.33 -6.50
CA ALA A 167 -4.68 -1.36 -5.10
C ALA A 167 -5.42 -0.38 -4.19
N ALA A 168 -5.83 0.79 -4.70
CA ALA A 168 -6.67 1.71 -3.94
C ALA A 168 -8.04 1.10 -3.60
N ARG A 169 -8.54 0.18 -4.44
CA ARG A 169 -9.82 -0.52 -4.26
C ARG A 169 -9.74 -1.73 -3.30
N ASN A 170 -8.54 -2.20 -2.97
CA ASN A 170 -8.35 -3.32 -2.02
C ASN A 170 -8.56 -2.93 -0.55
N TYR A 171 -8.80 -1.65 -0.23
CA TYR A 171 -8.97 -1.14 1.14
C TYR A 171 -10.39 -1.27 1.72
N ALA A 172 -11.35 -1.80 0.97
CA ALA A 172 -12.65 -2.12 1.55
C ALA A 172 -12.52 -3.35 2.48
N PRO A 173 -12.95 -3.29 3.76
CA PRO A 173 -12.88 -4.44 4.66
C PRO A 173 -13.67 -5.61 4.07
N ALA A 174 -12.99 -6.74 3.88
CA ALA A 174 -13.55 -7.91 3.23
C ALA A 174 -14.67 -8.52 4.08
N MET A 175 -15.93 -8.39 3.64
CA MET A 175 -17.09 -9.02 4.28
C MET A 175 -17.22 -10.52 3.97
N ALA A 176 -16.50 -11.07 2.99
CA ALA A 176 -16.45 -12.50 2.71
C ALA A 176 -15.15 -12.89 1.98
N PRO A 177 -14.52 -14.03 2.33
CA PRO A 177 -13.38 -14.57 1.61
C PRO A 177 -13.77 -14.92 0.16
N PRO A 178 -12.84 -14.76 -0.82
CA PRO A 178 -13.09 -15.17 -2.20
C PRO A 178 -13.42 -16.66 -2.28
N LEU A 179 -14.27 -17.05 -3.23
CA LEU A 179 -14.63 -18.45 -3.47
C LEU A 179 -13.35 -19.30 -3.70
N PRO A 180 -13.39 -20.61 -3.38
CA PRO A 180 -12.21 -21.46 -3.51
C PRO A 180 -11.66 -21.49 -4.95
N PRO A 181 -10.35 -21.70 -5.14
CA PRO A 181 -9.73 -21.77 -6.47
C PRO A 181 -10.43 -22.77 -7.39
N GLY A 182 -10.65 -22.40 -8.65
CA GLY A 182 -11.36 -23.22 -9.63
C GLY A 182 -12.89 -23.03 -9.65
N SER A 183 -13.46 -22.28 -8.68
CA SER A 183 -14.89 -21.95 -8.68
C SER A 183 -15.29 -21.08 -9.88
N GLY A 184 -14.39 -20.21 -10.36
CA GLY A 184 -14.63 -19.43 -11.57
C GLY A 184 -14.63 -20.29 -12.82
N ILE A 185 -13.75 -21.30 -12.88
CA ILE A 185 -13.67 -22.27 -13.99
C ILE A 185 -14.97 -23.09 -14.07
N ALA A 186 -15.57 -23.45 -12.93
CA ALA A 186 -16.84 -24.18 -12.86
C ALA A 186 -18.04 -23.40 -13.44
N THR A 187 -17.97 -22.07 -13.49
CA THR A 187 -19.01 -21.25 -14.16
C THR A 187 -18.96 -21.35 -15.68
N GLY A 188 -17.84 -21.87 -16.24
CA GLY A 188 -17.65 -22.09 -17.68
C GLY A 188 -17.53 -20.82 -18.53
N ARG A 189 -17.68 -19.63 -17.94
CA ARG A 189 -17.70 -18.36 -18.68
C ARG A 189 -16.45 -17.52 -18.36
N PRO A 190 -15.46 -17.47 -19.28
CA PRO A 190 -14.30 -16.62 -19.09
C PRO A 190 -14.71 -15.15 -19.14
N LEU A 191 -14.15 -14.35 -18.24
CA LEU A 191 -14.25 -12.90 -18.23
C LEU A 191 -13.45 -12.30 -19.40
N VAL A 192 -12.24 -12.84 -19.62
CA VAL A 192 -11.34 -12.43 -20.70
C VAL A 192 -10.68 -13.67 -21.29
N VAL A 193 -10.56 -13.69 -22.62
CA VAL A 193 -9.75 -14.68 -23.35
C VAL A 193 -8.67 -13.93 -24.11
N ILE A 194 -7.42 -14.17 -23.75
CA ILE A 194 -6.24 -13.56 -24.37
C ILE A 194 -5.60 -14.61 -25.27
N ARG A 195 -5.64 -14.40 -26.58
CA ARG A 195 -4.99 -15.28 -27.54
C ARG A 195 -3.55 -14.84 -27.76
N PHE A 196 -2.61 -15.75 -27.61
CA PHE A 196 -1.19 -15.54 -27.93
C PHE A 196 -0.89 -16.09 -29.33
N ASP A 197 -1.59 -15.52 -30.32
CA ASP A 197 -1.38 -15.80 -31.75
C ASP A 197 -0.16 -15.06 -32.32
N ARG A 198 0.21 -13.94 -31.69
CA ARG A 198 1.37 -13.11 -32.01
C ARG A 198 2.26 -12.90 -30.78
N ASP A 199 3.54 -12.60 -31.01
CA ASP A 199 4.45 -12.23 -29.93
C ASP A 199 3.99 -10.92 -29.28
N ASN A 200 3.72 -10.96 -27.98
CA ASN A 200 3.25 -9.84 -27.17
C ASN A 200 1.97 -9.14 -27.69
N PRO A 201 0.79 -9.77 -27.55
CA PRO A 201 -0.47 -9.10 -27.90
C PRO A 201 -0.73 -7.91 -26.96
N ASP A 202 -1.37 -6.85 -27.46
CA ASP A 202 -1.80 -5.70 -26.66
C ASP A 202 -3.05 -6.07 -25.83
N TYR A 203 -2.88 -6.96 -24.86
CA TYR A 203 -3.97 -7.49 -24.02
C TYR A 203 -4.21 -6.68 -22.75
N GLU A 204 -3.23 -5.85 -22.34
CA GLU A 204 -3.21 -5.21 -21.02
C GLU A 204 -4.40 -4.29 -20.81
N GLN A 205 -4.83 -3.55 -21.84
CA GLN A 205 -5.97 -2.63 -21.74
C GLN A 205 -7.31 -3.37 -21.58
N ALA A 206 -7.54 -4.39 -22.40
CA ALA A 206 -8.75 -5.21 -22.33
C ALA A 206 -8.84 -5.99 -21.00
N LEU A 207 -7.69 -6.49 -20.54
CA LEU A 207 -7.56 -7.17 -19.25
C LEU A 207 -7.89 -6.23 -18.10
N PHE A 208 -7.31 -5.03 -18.10
CA PHE A 208 -7.54 -4.02 -17.07
C PHE A 208 -9.03 -3.63 -17.00
N ALA A 209 -9.64 -3.30 -18.14
CA ALA A 209 -11.06 -2.88 -18.18
C ALA A 209 -12.03 -3.97 -17.72
N ALA A 210 -11.71 -5.24 -17.99
CA ALA A 210 -12.54 -6.36 -17.55
C ALA A 210 -12.39 -6.63 -16.05
N VAL A 211 -11.16 -6.58 -15.54
CA VAL A 211 -10.87 -6.77 -14.10
C VAL A 211 -11.44 -5.61 -13.28
N SER A 212 -11.36 -4.36 -13.76
CA SER A 212 -11.98 -3.21 -13.10
C SER A 212 -13.50 -3.36 -13.01
N ALA A 213 -14.16 -3.70 -14.13
CA ALA A 213 -15.60 -3.92 -14.13
C ALA A 213 -16.04 -5.08 -13.21
N ALA A 214 -15.20 -6.10 -13.05
CA ALA A 214 -15.45 -7.20 -12.12
C ALA A 214 -15.31 -6.75 -10.66
N LEU A 215 -14.26 -5.98 -10.34
CA LEU A 215 -14.01 -5.44 -9.00
C LEU A 215 -15.02 -4.38 -8.59
N ASP A 216 -15.50 -3.54 -9.52
CA ASP A 216 -16.56 -2.56 -9.26
C ASP A 216 -17.89 -3.24 -8.91
N ARG A 217 -18.17 -4.41 -9.49
CA ARG A 217 -19.35 -5.22 -9.15
C ARG A 217 -19.16 -6.03 -7.88
N ARG A 218 -17.95 -6.52 -7.63
CA ARG A 218 -17.58 -7.35 -6.48
C ARG A 218 -16.18 -6.96 -5.97
N PRO A 219 -16.10 -6.09 -4.95
CA PRO A 219 -14.82 -5.64 -4.39
C PRO A 219 -13.95 -6.78 -3.83
N ASN A 220 -14.57 -7.90 -3.44
CA ASN A 220 -13.90 -9.07 -2.91
C ASN A 220 -13.63 -10.17 -3.95
N ALA A 221 -13.86 -9.93 -5.24
CA ALA A 221 -13.65 -10.92 -6.29
C ALA A 221 -12.21 -11.49 -6.26
N GLY A 222 -12.11 -12.81 -6.44
CA GLY A 222 -10.88 -13.48 -6.83
C GLY A 222 -10.90 -13.77 -8.32
N PHE A 223 -9.77 -14.25 -8.83
CA PHE A 223 -9.66 -14.66 -10.22
C PHE A 223 -8.97 -16.02 -10.36
N ASP A 224 -9.42 -16.82 -11.33
CA ASP A 224 -8.72 -18.03 -11.76
C ASP A 224 -8.14 -17.77 -13.16
N LEU A 225 -6.82 -17.80 -13.26
CA LEU A 225 -6.07 -17.64 -14.49
C LEU A 225 -5.72 -19.02 -15.06
N VAL A 226 -6.26 -19.35 -16.22
CA VAL A 226 -6.10 -20.66 -16.86
C VAL A 226 -5.28 -20.53 -18.13
N ALA A 227 -4.10 -21.16 -18.15
CA ALA A 227 -3.30 -21.35 -19.35
C ALA A 227 -3.90 -22.49 -20.18
N VAL A 228 -4.45 -22.18 -21.37
CA VAL A 228 -5.06 -23.15 -22.27
C VAL A 228 -4.14 -23.40 -23.46
N ALA A 229 -3.72 -24.66 -23.61
CA ALA A 229 -2.92 -25.11 -24.74
C ALA A 229 -3.74 -25.98 -25.71
N PRO A 230 -3.45 -25.94 -27.02
CA PRO A 230 -4.04 -26.85 -28.01
C PRO A 230 -3.73 -28.31 -27.64
N SER A 231 -4.74 -29.18 -27.66
CA SER A 231 -4.54 -30.62 -27.50
C SER A 231 -4.25 -31.35 -28.82
N ALA A 232 -4.08 -30.62 -29.93
CA ALA A 232 -3.77 -31.16 -31.24
C ALA A 232 -2.25 -31.38 -31.41
N GLY A 233 -1.86 -32.52 -31.99
CA GLY A 233 -0.47 -32.85 -32.31
C GLY A 233 0.10 -34.04 -31.54
N THR A 234 1.42 -34.20 -31.58
CA THR A 234 2.13 -35.27 -30.85
C THR A 234 2.27 -34.92 -29.36
N ALA A 235 2.49 -35.93 -28.51
CA ALA A 235 2.66 -35.71 -27.06
C ALA A 235 3.77 -34.69 -26.72
N ALA A 236 4.87 -34.70 -27.48
CA ALA A 236 5.94 -33.71 -27.34
C ALA A 236 5.46 -32.29 -27.70
N GLN A 237 4.67 -32.15 -28.77
CA GLN A 237 4.12 -30.86 -29.19
C GLN A 237 3.12 -30.30 -28.15
N VAL A 238 2.25 -31.14 -27.59
CA VAL A 238 1.31 -30.74 -26.53
C VAL A 238 2.07 -30.28 -25.27
N SER A 239 3.17 -30.95 -24.91
CA SER A 239 4.02 -30.55 -23.77
C SER A 239 4.76 -29.23 -24.00
N LEU A 240 5.19 -28.95 -25.25
CA LEU A 240 5.80 -27.67 -25.60
C LEU A 240 4.77 -26.54 -25.57
N ASN A 241 3.57 -26.78 -26.12
CA ASN A 241 2.47 -25.82 -26.13
C ASN A 241 1.97 -25.52 -24.71
N SER A 242 1.84 -26.53 -23.84
CA SER A 242 1.46 -26.30 -22.44
C SER A 242 2.49 -25.47 -21.68
N SER A 243 3.78 -25.71 -21.93
CA SER A 243 4.88 -24.92 -21.36
C SER A 243 4.89 -23.48 -21.89
N ALA A 244 4.58 -23.28 -23.17
CA ALA A 244 4.42 -21.96 -23.77
C ALA A 244 3.20 -21.21 -23.21
N ALA A 245 2.04 -21.86 -23.13
CA ALA A 245 0.83 -21.30 -22.55
C ALA A 245 1.03 -20.90 -21.08
N ARG A 246 1.77 -21.72 -20.31
CA ARG A 246 2.13 -21.41 -18.92
C ARG A 246 2.98 -20.13 -18.82
N ARG A 247 4.02 -20.00 -19.66
CA ARG A 247 4.85 -18.78 -19.72
C ARG A 247 4.02 -17.53 -20.06
N SER A 248 3.06 -17.67 -20.98
CA SER A 248 2.12 -16.60 -21.31
C SER A 248 1.24 -16.23 -20.12
N ALA A 249 0.71 -17.20 -19.39
CA ALA A 249 -0.07 -16.96 -18.18
C ALA A 249 0.77 -16.31 -17.07
N ASP A 250 2.03 -16.71 -16.89
CA ASP A 250 2.94 -16.04 -15.94
C ASP A 250 3.21 -14.57 -16.33
N LYS A 251 3.15 -14.25 -17.62
CA LYS A 251 3.26 -12.86 -18.10
C LYS A 251 2.01 -12.07 -17.73
N VAL A 252 0.83 -12.64 -17.98
CA VAL A 252 -0.46 -12.03 -17.61
C VAL A 252 -0.58 -11.85 -16.10
N LEU A 253 -0.16 -12.83 -15.31
CA LEU A 253 -0.13 -12.75 -13.85
C LEU A 253 0.75 -11.58 -13.40
N ARG A 254 1.95 -11.43 -13.96
CA ARG A 254 2.83 -10.29 -13.70
C ARG A 254 2.18 -8.96 -14.05
N SER A 255 1.52 -8.85 -15.20
CA SER A 255 0.76 -7.65 -15.57
C SER A 255 -0.35 -7.36 -14.55
N LEU A 256 -1.10 -8.36 -14.09
CA LEU A 256 -2.14 -8.20 -13.06
C LEU A 256 -1.57 -7.71 -11.73
N THR A 257 -0.48 -8.32 -11.28
CA THR A 257 0.21 -7.92 -10.04
C THR A 257 0.81 -6.51 -10.16
N SER A 258 1.38 -6.15 -11.31
CA SER A 258 1.91 -4.80 -11.53
C SER A 258 0.81 -3.73 -11.61
N MET A 259 -0.40 -4.09 -12.02
CA MET A 259 -1.59 -3.22 -11.96
C MET A 259 -2.20 -3.12 -10.55
N GLY A 260 -1.63 -3.82 -9.55
CA GLY A 260 -2.00 -3.71 -8.14
C GLY A 260 -2.94 -4.81 -7.62
N LEU A 261 -3.19 -5.87 -8.39
CA LEU A 261 -3.96 -7.02 -7.92
C LEU A 261 -3.09 -7.93 -7.05
N SER A 262 -3.48 -8.18 -5.80
CA SER A 262 -2.75 -9.09 -4.90
C SER A 262 -2.65 -10.50 -5.49
N PRO A 263 -1.46 -11.14 -5.45
CA PRO A 263 -1.27 -12.48 -6.01
C PRO A 263 -2.17 -13.53 -5.34
N ASP A 264 -2.50 -13.38 -4.06
CA ASP A 264 -3.40 -14.29 -3.33
C ASP A 264 -4.83 -14.32 -3.89
N ARG A 265 -5.24 -13.26 -4.60
CA ARG A 265 -6.54 -13.21 -5.26
C ARG A 265 -6.54 -14.00 -6.56
N VAL A 266 -5.38 -14.32 -7.14
CA VAL A 266 -5.26 -14.98 -8.45
C VAL A 266 -4.72 -16.40 -8.29
N SER A 267 -5.47 -17.40 -8.77
CA SER A 267 -5.00 -18.78 -8.87
C SER A 267 -4.56 -19.09 -10.30
N LEU A 268 -3.38 -19.70 -10.49
CA LEU A 268 -2.91 -20.15 -11.79
C LEU A 268 -3.24 -21.64 -12.00
N SER A 269 -3.83 -21.98 -13.13
CA SER A 269 -4.13 -23.34 -13.55
C SER A 269 -3.73 -23.58 -15.01
N THR A 270 -3.49 -24.83 -15.39
CA THR A 270 -3.16 -25.21 -16.77
C THR A 270 -4.18 -26.21 -17.28
N MET A 271 -4.64 -26.03 -18.52
CA MET A 271 -5.62 -26.91 -19.16
C MET A 271 -5.25 -27.12 -20.63
N THR A 272 -5.61 -28.26 -21.19
CA THR A 272 -5.52 -28.52 -22.63
C THR A 272 -6.92 -28.57 -23.22
N SER A 273 -7.14 -27.90 -24.35
CA SER A 273 -8.44 -27.85 -25.02
C SER A 273 -8.34 -28.32 -26.47
N PRO A 274 -9.27 -29.17 -26.94
CA PRO A 274 -9.37 -29.55 -28.35
C PRO A 274 -9.93 -28.43 -29.23
N ASN A 275 -10.58 -27.43 -28.63
CA ASN A 275 -11.16 -26.29 -29.34
C ASN A 275 -10.18 -25.12 -29.47
N ALA A 276 -9.07 -25.12 -28.72
CA ALA A 276 -8.05 -24.09 -28.79
C ALA A 276 -7.12 -24.34 -29.99
N GLN A 277 -7.08 -23.39 -30.92
CA GLN A 277 -6.17 -23.47 -32.07
C GLN A 277 -4.79 -22.86 -31.79
N THR A 278 -4.71 -21.94 -30.83
CA THR A 278 -3.47 -21.31 -30.37
C THR A 278 -3.40 -21.35 -28.85
N ASN A 279 -2.22 -21.04 -28.30
CA ASN A 279 -2.08 -20.87 -26.85
C ASN A 279 -2.88 -19.65 -26.42
N GLU A 280 -3.75 -19.81 -25.44
CA GLU A 280 -4.57 -18.73 -24.92
C GLU A 280 -4.60 -18.75 -23.40
N VAL A 281 -4.84 -17.58 -22.81
CA VAL A 281 -4.96 -17.41 -21.36
C VAL A 281 -6.38 -16.93 -21.09
N GLN A 282 -7.09 -17.69 -20.26
CA GLN A 282 -8.47 -17.41 -19.91
C GLN A 282 -8.53 -16.96 -18.45
N LEU A 283 -9.20 -15.83 -18.19
CA LEU A 283 -9.39 -15.30 -16.85
C LEU A 283 -10.84 -15.53 -16.43
N TYR A 284 -11.06 -16.13 -15.27
CA TYR A 284 -12.38 -16.35 -14.68
C TYR A 284 -12.52 -15.59 -13.37
N VAL A 285 -13.75 -15.21 -13.01
CA VAL A 285 -14.07 -14.54 -11.74
C VAL A 285 -14.57 -15.58 -10.74
N ARG A 286 -14.12 -15.50 -9.49
CA ARG A 286 -14.60 -16.29 -8.35
C ARG A 286 -15.08 -15.38 -7.22
#